data_AF-A0A661H5Q8-F1
#
_entry.id   AF-A0A661H5Q8-F1
#
_cell.length_a   1.000
_cell.length_b   1.000
_cell.length_c   1.000
_cell.angle_alpha   90.00
_cell.angle_beta   90.00
_cell.angle_gamma   90.00
#
_symmetry.space_group_name_H-M   'P 1'
#
loop_
_entity.id
_entity.type
_entity.pdbx_description
1 polymer ?
#
loop_
_entity_poly.entity_id
_entity_poly.type
_entity_poly.pdbx_seq_one_letter_code
_entity_poly.pdbx_strand_id
1 'polypeptide(L)' 'MKKPRRDTIAEDDYTIFDLGWDDRLEGKRKSDNPYAINNWKHYEWEKGWVMADNSPDLDE' A
#
# COMPACT_ATOMS: atom_id res chain seq x y z
N MET A 1 5.62 -11.40 10.25
CA MET A 1 4.77 -11.19 9.05
C MET A 1 4.06 -9.84 9.18
N LYS A 2 4.20 -8.95 8.19
CA LYS A 2 3.58 -7.61 8.22
C LYS A 2 2.05 -7.72 8.19
N LYS A 3 1.38 -6.91 9.01
CA LYS A 3 -0.09 -6.81 9.02
C LYS A 3 -0.56 -5.75 8.03
N PRO A 4 -1.72 -5.94 7.38
CA PRO A 4 -2.39 -4.88 6.63
C PRO A 4 -2.67 -3.67 7.52
N ARG A 5 -2.43 -2.48 6.99
CA ARG A 5 -2.67 -1.22 7.67
C ARG A 5 -4.13 -0.96 7.92
N ARG A 6 -5.03 -1.44 7.04
CA ARG A 6 -6.49 -1.38 7.26
C ARG A 6 -6.93 -2.02 8.58
N ASP A 7 -6.14 -2.94 9.13
CA ASP A 7 -6.43 -3.62 10.40
C ASP A 7 -5.91 -2.83 11.62
N THR A 8 -5.14 -1.76 11.38
CA THR A 8 -4.42 -1.00 12.42
C THR A 8 -4.70 0.50 12.41
N ILE A 9 -5.22 1.03 11.30
CA ILE A 9 -5.56 2.44 11.10
C ILE A 9 -7.09 2.53 11.02
N ALA A 10 -7.66 3.61 11.57
CA ALA A 10 -9.09 3.87 11.43
C ALA A 10 -9.47 4.06 9.96
N GLU A 11 -10.70 3.68 9.59
CA GLU A 11 -11.17 3.78 8.20
C GLU A 11 -11.07 5.21 7.64
N ASP A 12 -11.39 6.22 8.46
CA ASP A 12 -11.32 7.63 8.06
C ASP A 12 -9.88 8.15 7.83
N ASP A 13 -8.90 7.49 8.46
CA ASP A 13 -7.47 7.79 8.32
C ASP A 13 -6.80 6.92 7.25
N TYR A 14 -7.54 5.99 6.64
CA TYR A 14 -7.01 5.09 5.62
C TYR A 14 -6.84 5.81 4.28
N THR A 15 -5.59 5.93 3.84
CA THR A 15 -5.26 6.71 2.64
C THR A 15 -4.93 5.84 1.44
N ILE A 16 -4.74 6.48 0.29
CA ILE A 16 -4.28 5.82 -0.94
C ILE A 16 -2.88 5.20 -0.77
N PHE A 17 -2.05 5.80 0.09
CA PHE A 17 -0.75 5.23 0.44
C PHE A 17 -0.92 3.90 1.16
N ASP A 18 -1.84 3.83 2.12
CA ASP A 18 -2.11 2.60 2.89
C ASP A 18 -2.70 1.51 2.01
N LEU A 19 -3.54 1.89 1.04
CA LEU A 19 -4.03 0.97 0.00
C LEU A 19 -2.88 0.34 -0.79
N GLY A 20 -1.93 1.14 -1.26
CA GLY A 20 -0.78 0.62 -2.01
C GLY A 20 0.12 -0.30 -1.19
N TRP A 21 0.29 0.03 0.10
CA TRP A 21 1.00 -0.81 1.05
C TRP A 21 0.29 -2.16 1.24
N ASP A 22 -1.02 -2.15 1.49
CA ASP A 22 -1.80 -3.35 1.74
C ASP A 22 -1.89 -4.24 0.50
N ASP A 23 -2.10 -3.65 -0.68
CA ASP A 23 -2.11 -4.36 -1.95
C ASP A 23 -0.79 -5.11 -2.21
N ARG A 24 0.35 -4.52 -1.82
CA ARG A 24 1.65 -5.20 -1.88
C ARG A 24 1.71 -6.41 -0.94
N LEU A 25 1.20 -6.29 0.28
CA LEU A 25 1.16 -7.38 1.26
C LEU A 25 0.18 -8.49 0.87
N GLU A 26 -0.91 -8.15 0.19
CA GLU A 26 -1.88 -9.09 -0.37
C GLU A 26 -1.37 -9.80 -1.64
N GLY A 27 -0.17 -9.44 -2.13
CA GLY A 27 0.46 -10.09 -3.28
C GLY A 27 -0.05 -9.59 -4.63
N LYS A 28 -0.71 -8.44 -4.69
CA LYS A 28 -1.09 -7.80 -5.96
C LYS A 28 0.14 -7.31 -6.73
N ARG A 29 0.04 -7.26 -8.05
CA ARG A 29 1.12 -6.76 -8.90
C ARG A 29 1.07 -5.24 -8.94
N LYS A 30 2.23 -4.61 -9.13
CA LYS A 30 2.30 -3.16 -9.31
C LYS A 30 1.45 -2.66 -10.49
N SER A 31 1.31 -3.49 -11.54
CA SER A 31 0.45 -3.21 -12.70
C SER A 31 -1.05 -3.19 -12.39
N ASP A 32 -1.46 -3.71 -11.23
CA ASP A 32 -2.86 -3.76 -10.80
C ASP A 32 -3.28 -2.46 -10.10
N ASN A 33 -2.43 -1.42 -10.12
CA ASN A 33 -2.76 -0.09 -9.63
C ASN A 33 -4.06 0.40 -10.29
N PRO A 34 -5.12 0.69 -9.51
CA PRO A 34 -6.43 1.06 -10.06
C PRO A 34 -6.45 2.47 -10.66
N TYR A 35 -5.38 3.26 -10.47
CA TYR A 35 -5.31 4.65 -10.89
C TYR A 35 -4.44 4.82 -12.14
N ALA A 36 -4.92 5.62 -13.09
CA ALA A 36 -4.16 6.02 -14.27
C ALA A 36 -2.95 6.88 -13.90
N ILE A 37 -1.86 6.79 -14.68
CA ILE A 37 -0.58 7.48 -14.42
C ILE A 37 -0.74 9.00 -14.25
N ASN A 38 -1.69 9.64 -14.93
CA ASN A 38 -1.94 11.08 -14.80
C ASN A 38 -2.73 11.49 -13.54
N ASN A 39 -3.12 10.53 -12.69
CA ASN A 39 -3.84 10.77 -11.45
C ASN A 39 -2.86 10.80 -10.27
N TRP A 40 -2.96 11.79 -9.39
CA TRP A 40 -2.11 11.87 -8.20
C TRP A 40 -2.20 10.62 -7.32
N LYS A 41 -3.36 9.96 -7.29
CA LYS A 41 -3.58 8.71 -6.56
C LYS A 41 -2.69 7.56 -7.06
N HIS A 42 -2.36 7.54 -8.35
CA HIS A 42 -1.45 6.54 -8.91
C HIS A 42 -0.10 6.60 -8.22
N TYR A 43 0.50 7.80 -8.17
CA TYR A 43 1.80 8.00 -7.55
C TYR A 43 1.75 7.77 -6.04
N GLU A 44 0.65 8.14 -5.37
CA GLU A 44 0.52 7.92 -3.93
C GLU A 44 0.40 6.42 -3.58
N TRP A 45 -0.36 5.67 -4.38
CA TRP A 45 -0.45 4.21 -4.25
C TRP A 45 0.91 3.56 -4.51
N GLU A 46 1.64 3.99 -5.56
CA GLU A 46 2.96 3.43 -5.87
C GLU A 46 3.97 3.68 -4.74
N LYS A 47 3.92 4.85 -4.08
CA LYS A 47 4.76 5.12 -2.91
C LYS A 47 4.49 4.12 -1.79
N GLY A 48 3.22 3.87 -1.48
CA GLY A 48 2.80 2.90 -0.47
C GLY A 48 3.31 1.49 -0.79
N TRP A 49 3.12 1.07 -2.04
CA TRP A 49 3.58 -0.24 -2.55
C TRP A 49 5.09 -0.40 -2.41
N VAL A 50 5.87 0.60 -2.84
CA VAL A 50 7.35 0.58 -2.76
C VAL A 50 7.83 0.60 -1.31
N MET A 51 7.15 1.36 -0.44
CA MET A 51 7.48 1.40 0.98
C MET A 51 7.22 0.05 1.67
N ALA A 52 6.16 -0.67 1.29
CA ALA A 52 5.88 -2.00 1.82
C ALA A 52 6.97 -3.03 1.43
N ASP A 53 7.51 -2.89 0.22
CA ASP A 53 8.60 -3.74 -0.32
C ASP A 53 9.93 -3.46 0.40
N ASN A 54 10.23 -2.19 0.67
CA ASN A 54 11.47 -1.77 1.33
C ASN A 54 11.41 -1.85 2.86
N SER A 55 10.23 -1.98 3.45
CA SER A 55 10.11 -2.16 4.89
C SER A 55 10.66 -3.53 5.26
N PRO A 56 11.48 -3.68 6.30
CA PRO A 56 11.79 -4.99 6.83
C PRO A 56 10.49 -5.66 7.30
N ASP A 57 10.41 -6.99 7.13
CA ASP A 57 9.43 -7.76 7.89
C ASP A 57 9.85 -7.63 9.36
N LEU A 58 8.94 -7.14 10.20
CA LEU A 58 9.13 -7.23 11.64
C LEU A 58 9.05 -8.73 11.96
N ASP A 59 10.22 -9.36 12.03
CA ASP A 59 10.42 -10.61 12.75
C ASP A 59 10.19 -10.30 14.24
N GLU A 60 9.37 -11.12 14.89
CA GLU A 60 9.06 -11.03 16.34
C GLU A 60 10.31 -11.13 17.22
#